data_AF-A0A9X0J7U4-F1
#
_entry.id   AF-A0A9X0J7U4-F1
#
_cell.length_a   1.000
_cell.length_b   1.000
_cell.length_c   1.000
_cell.angle_alpha   90.00
_cell.angle_beta   90.00
_cell.angle_gamma   90.00
#
_symmetry.space_group_name_H-M   'P 1'
#
loop_
_entity.id
_entity.type
_entity.pdbx_description
1 polymer ?
#
loop_
_entity_poly.entity_id
_entity_poly.type
_entity_poly.pdbx_seq_one_letter_code
_entity_poly.pdbx_strand_id
1 'polypeptide(L)'
;MSNYAFRNKNFKGQLMNPISANQAQTNNISCSHYCPNAKCSAYLYVCSRHGSTNAYFAAIHADHRHIPNCPYGHNINFDEDKYDEQAFNYDSALDHLITASTGTVQQHPNNSTAHINNPTGAHPIRTIGQIYCMCKSLDIHSTYNSIKIHEMLVDTRSINIYNAGIYGKRLIEANVPRYCYNPTEQEIYLELNPYNITLKFDDFDLYDFMKNRIYENSDKLIIVAGDWQQIAQYHIETKIVSKRQVMVLH
;
A
#
# COMPACT_ATOMS: atom_id res chain seq x y z
N MET A 1 -10.17 -4.28 -7.75
CA MET A 1 -11.13 -4.87 -6.78
C MET A 1 -10.86 -4.27 -5.40
N SER A 2 -11.85 -4.24 -4.51
CA SER A 2 -11.64 -3.73 -3.14
C SER A 2 -12.52 -4.46 -2.12
N ASN A 3 -12.03 -4.65 -0.90
CA ASN A 3 -12.79 -5.25 0.21
C ASN A 3 -13.76 -4.26 0.88
N TYR A 4 -13.60 -2.96 0.65
CA TYR A 4 -14.46 -1.92 1.20
C TYR A 4 -14.78 -0.80 0.20
N ALA A 5 -15.85 -0.07 0.46
CA ALA A 5 -16.27 1.09 -0.32
C ALA A 5 -16.96 2.10 0.59
N PHE A 6 -17.45 3.20 0.02
CA PHE A 6 -18.21 4.21 0.77
C PHE A 6 -19.63 4.33 0.25
N ARG A 7 -20.60 4.48 1.16
CA ARG A 7 -22.02 4.64 0.78
C ARG A 7 -22.29 6.01 0.17
N ASN A 8 -21.61 7.04 0.68
CA ASN A 8 -21.89 8.43 0.33
C ASN A 8 -20.62 9.19 -0.04
N LYS A 9 -20.77 10.16 -0.94
CA LYS A 9 -19.77 11.19 -1.24
C LYS A 9 -20.47 12.54 -1.17
N ASN A 10 -20.00 13.43 -0.31
CA ASN A 10 -20.63 14.76 -0.17
C ASN A 10 -20.27 15.68 -1.37
N PHE A 11 -20.90 16.85 -1.44
CA PHE A 11 -20.68 17.82 -2.52
C PHE A 11 -19.23 18.35 -2.62
N LYS A 12 -18.43 18.22 -1.55
CA LYS A 12 -17.00 18.56 -1.53
C LYS A 12 -16.11 17.39 -1.95
N GLY A 13 -16.69 16.25 -2.32
CA GLY A 13 -15.98 15.05 -2.70
C GLY A 13 -15.46 14.19 -1.55
N GLN A 14 -15.84 14.48 -0.30
CA GLN A 14 -15.44 13.70 0.87
C GLN A 14 -16.27 12.41 0.94
N LEU A 15 -15.58 11.30 1.14
CA LEU A 15 -16.16 9.96 1.29
C LEU A 15 -16.68 9.76 2.72
N MET A 16 -17.86 9.16 2.87
CA MET A 16 -18.53 8.99 4.15
C MET A 16 -19.19 7.62 4.26
N ASN A 17 -19.28 7.11 5.49
CA ASN A 17 -19.90 5.83 5.83
C ASN A 17 -19.23 4.66 5.08
N PRO A 18 -17.99 4.29 5.46
CA PRO A 18 -17.34 3.11 4.90
C PRO A 18 -18.19 1.87 5.17
N ILE A 19 -18.17 0.93 4.23
CA ILE A 19 -18.88 -0.34 4.31
C ILE A 19 -18.00 -1.45 3.73
N SER A 20 -17.89 -2.57 4.44
CA SER A 20 -17.20 -3.74 3.90
C SER A 20 -18.08 -4.49 2.90
N ALA A 21 -17.48 -5.23 1.98
CA ALA A 21 -18.23 -5.99 0.99
C ALA A 21 -19.15 -7.02 1.63
N ASN A 22 -18.71 -7.68 2.72
CA ASN A 22 -19.51 -8.63 3.48
C ASN A 22 -20.75 -7.97 4.13
N GLN A 23 -20.61 -6.76 4.69
CA GLN A 23 -21.75 -5.99 5.22
C GLN A 23 -22.69 -5.48 4.12
N ALA A 24 -22.16 -5.24 2.92
CA ALA A 24 -22.94 -4.78 1.78
C ALA A 24 -23.75 -5.91 1.14
N GLN A 25 -23.29 -7.17 1.23
CA GLN A 25 -24.04 -8.33 0.75
C GLN A 25 -25.37 -8.54 1.49
N THR A 26 -25.40 -8.25 2.78
CA THR A 26 -26.59 -8.45 3.62
C THR A 26 -27.65 -7.37 3.40
N ASN A 27 -27.28 -6.25 2.76
CA ASN A 27 -28.16 -5.11 2.51
C ASN A 27 -28.40 -4.93 1.00
N ASN A 28 -29.63 -4.61 0.60
CA ASN A 28 -30.14 -4.64 -0.77
C ASN A 28 -29.12 -4.21 -1.88
N ILE A 29 -28.83 -5.13 -2.80
CA ILE A 29 -27.59 -5.22 -3.57
C ILE A 29 -27.55 -4.40 -4.89
N SER A 30 -28.58 -3.60 -5.18
CA SER A 30 -28.61 -2.79 -6.42
C SER A 30 -27.99 -1.41 -6.27
N CYS A 31 -27.50 -1.06 -5.07
CA CYS A 31 -26.92 0.24 -4.80
C CYS A 31 -25.45 0.30 -5.25
N SER A 32 -25.13 1.31 -6.05
CA SER A 32 -23.76 1.72 -6.34
C SER A 32 -23.09 2.30 -5.09
N HIS A 33 -21.81 2.01 -4.93
CA HIS A 33 -20.95 2.54 -3.88
C HIS A 33 -19.80 3.34 -4.48
N TYR A 34 -19.13 4.17 -3.68
CA TYR A 34 -18.03 5.01 -4.13
C TYR A 34 -16.68 4.35 -3.89
N CYS A 35 -15.77 4.51 -4.86
CA CYS A 35 -14.38 4.10 -4.74
C CYS A 35 -13.68 4.75 -3.54
N PRO A 36 -12.85 4.01 -2.77
CA PRO A 36 -12.11 4.61 -1.65
C PRO A 36 -11.06 5.66 -2.06
N ASN A 37 -10.68 5.72 -3.34
CA ASN A 37 -9.94 6.85 -3.87
C ASN A 37 -10.92 8.02 -4.11
N ALA A 38 -10.85 9.05 -3.27
CA ALA A 38 -11.75 10.21 -3.35
C ALA A 38 -11.67 10.98 -4.70
N LYS A 39 -10.55 10.89 -5.43
CA LYS A 39 -10.39 11.48 -6.76
C LYS A 39 -11.03 10.63 -7.87
N CYS A 40 -11.35 9.38 -7.58
CA CYS A 40 -12.00 8.46 -8.50
C CYS A 40 -13.52 8.66 -8.48
N SER A 41 -14.14 8.72 -9.65
CA SER A 41 -15.61 8.82 -9.83
C SER A 41 -16.27 7.46 -10.08
N ALA A 42 -15.49 6.38 -10.06
CA ALA A 42 -15.99 5.03 -10.30
C ALA A 42 -17.08 4.62 -9.30
N TYR A 43 -18.09 3.93 -9.81
CA TYR A 43 -19.13 3.28 -9.05
C TYR A 43 -18.82 1.82 -8.89
N LEU A 44 -18.86 1.37 -7.64
CA LEU A 44 -18.53 0.01 -7.26
C LEU A 44 -19.79 -0.74 -6.87
N TYR A 45 -19.84 -2.01 -7.27
CA TYR A 45 -20.95 -2.91 -7.01
C TYR A 45 -20.44 -4.15 -6.29
N VAL A 46 -21.25 -4.69 -5.39
CA VAL A 46 -20.91 -5.90 -4.64
C VAL A 46 -20.92 -7.11 -5.58
N CYS A 47 -19.79 -7.80 -5.62
CA CYS A 47 -19.55 -8.99 -6.42
C CYS A 47 -19.41 -10.23 -5.50
N SER A 48 -19.60 -11.43 -6.05
CA SER A 48 -19.53 -12.72 -5.34
C SER A 48 -20.59 -12.95 -4.24
N ARG A 49 -21.89 -12.75 -4.55
CA ARG A 49 -23.01 -12.90 -3.58
C ARG A 49 -23.19 -14.31 -2.97
N HIS A 50 -22.80 -15.35 -3.71
CA HIS A 50 -23.05 -16.76 -3.36
C HIS A 50 -21.93 -17.70 -3.87
N GLY A 51 -20.72 -17.17 -4.05
CA GLY A 51 -19.57 -17.93 -4.57
C GLY A 51 -18.72 -18.54 -3.45
N SER A 52 -17.78 -19.40 -3.83
CA SER A 52 -16.74 -19.95 -2.93
C SER A 52 -15.67 -18.91 -2.53
N THR A 53 -15.86 -17.63 -2.87
CA THR A 53 -14.90 -16.55 -2.68
C THR A 53 -15.53 -15.39 -1.92
N ASN A 54 -14.73 -14.76 -1.05
CA ASN A 54 -15.13 -13.61 -0.24
C ASN A 54 -15.71 -12.48 -1.10
N ALA A 55 -16.66 -11.74 -0.52
CA ALA A 55 -17.31 -10.60 -1.17
C ALA A 55 -16.30 -9.51 -1.51
N TYR A 56 -16.50 -8.82 -2.64
CA TYR A 56 -15.68 -7.66 -2.98
C TYR A 56 -16.46 -6.63 -3.80
N PHE A 57 -15.91 -5.43 -3.89
CA PHE A 57 -16.40 -4.33 -4.70
C PHE A 57 -15.62 -4.23 -6.02
N ALA A 58 -16.32 -4.02 -7.13
CA ALA A 58 -15.72 -3.77 -8.44
C ALA A 58 -16.52 -2.78 -9.29
N ALA A 59 -15.81 -2.02 -10.13
CA ALA A 59 -16.38 -1.17 -11.16
C ALA A 59 -16.70 -2.00 -12.41
N ILE A 60 -17.89 -2.60 -12.44
CA ILE A 60 -18.31 -3.51 -13.53
C ILE A 60 -18.95 -2.79 -14.72
N HIS A 61 -19.39 -1.54 -14.55
CA HIS A 61 -20.04 -0.76 -15.59
C HIS A 61 -19.04 0.16 -16.33
N ALA A 62 -19.19 0.29 -17.64
CA ALA A 62 -18.23 0.96 -18.50
C ALA A 62 -18.22 2.50 -18.39
N ASP A 63 -19.37 3.08 -18.06
CA ASP A 63 -19.61 4.50 -17.82
C ASP A 63 -19.01 5.00 -16.50
N HIS A 64 -18.76 4.09 -15.56
CA HIS A 64 -18.25 4.41 -14.22
C HIS A 64 -16.96 3.65 -13.88
N ARG A 65 -16.02 3.60 -14.83
CA ARG A 65 -14.70 2.97 -14.64
C ARG A 65 -13.78 3.78 -13.74
N HIS A 66 -12.77 3.09 -13.19
CA HIS A 66 -11.67 3.72 -12.49
C HIS A 66 -10.90 4.68 -13.41
N ILE A 67 -10.42 5.78 -12.84
CA ILE A 67 -9.43 6.65 -13.48
C ILE A 67 -8.11 5.88 -13.68
N PRO A 68 -7.26 6.27 -14.65
CA PRO A 68 -5.92 5.70 -14.79
C PRO A 68 -5.17 5.72 -13.45
N ASN A 69 -4.44 4.64 -13.14
CA ASN A 69 -3.66 4.46 -11.91
C ASN A 69 -4.44 4.58 -10.60
N CYS A 70 -5.76 4.39 -10.63
CA CYS A 70 -6.50 4.23 -9.39
C CYS A 70 -6.03 2.92 -8.73
N PRO A 71 -5.54 2.93 -7.48
CA PRO A 71 -5.05 1.72 -6.83
C PRO A 71 -6.11 0.62 -6.82
N TYR A 72 -7.38 0.99 -6.59
CA TYR A 72 -8.52 0.05 -6.57
C TYR A 72 -8.94 -0.50 -7.94
N GLY A 73 -8.41 0.07 -9.04
CA GLY A 73 -8.51 -0.49 -10.38
C GLY A 73 -7.60 -1.70 -10.60
N HIS A 74 -6.55 -1.84 -9.79
CA HIS A 74 -5.65 -2.99 -9.81
C HIS A 74 -6.20 -4.15 -8.96
N ASN A 75 -5.55 -5.31 -9.06
CA ASN A 75 -5.88 -6.47 -8.24
C ASN A 75 -5.26 -6.36 -6.84
N ILE A 76 -5.81 -5.45 -6.03
CA ILE A 76 -5.48 -5.30 -4.62
C ILE A 76 -6.40 -6.20 -3.79
N ASN A 77 -6.31 -7.52 -4.02
CA ASN A 77 -7.05 -8.48 -3.21
C ASN A 77 -6.22 -8.83 -1.97
N PHE A 78 -6.80 -8.64 -0.79
CA PHE A 78 -6.25 -9.14 0.46
C PHE A 78 -7.23 -10.17 1.03
N ASP A 79 -6.71 -11.38 1.23
CA ASP A 79 -7.46 -12.51 1.75
C ASP A 79 -7.07 -12.72 3.21
N GLU A 80 -7.88 -12.20 4.12
CA GLU A 80 -7.61 -12.21 5.57
C GLU A 80 -7.40 -13.63 6.11
N ASP A 81 -8.08 -14.63 5.55
CA ASP A 81 -7.97 -16.04 5.95
C ASP A 81 -6.57 -16.63 5.71
N LYS A 82 -5.76 -16.01 4.84
CA LYS A 82 -4.38 -16.45 4.58
C LYS A 82 -3.37 -15.93 5.61
N TYR A 83 -3.73 -14.93 6.42
CA TYR A 83 -2.77 -14.22 7.26
C TYR A 83 -3.13 -14.29 8.74
N ASP A 84 -2.10 -14.48 9.55
CA ASP A 84 -2.22 -14.39 11.00
C ASP A 84 -1.99 -12.94 11.43
N GLU A 85 -3.08 -12.21 11.73
CA GLU A 85 -3.02 -10.82 12.21
C GLU A 85 -2.26 -10.70 13.52
N GLN A 86 -2.46 -11.62 14.47
CA GLN A 86 -1.84 -11.56 15.80
C GLN A 86 -0.32 -11.78 15.73
N ALA A 87 0.13 -12.61 14.78
CA ALA A 87 1.55 -12.83 14.53
C ALA A 87 2.23 -11.70 13.72
N PHE A 88 1.48 -10.75 13.15
CA PHE A 88 2.05 -9.69 12.33
C PHE A 88 2.67 -8.57 13.18
N ASN A 89 3.99 -8.48 13.22
CA ASN A 89 4.69 -7.34 13.80
C ASN A 89 5.11 -6.36 12.68
N TYR A 90 4.52 -5.17 12.69
CA TYR A 90 4.76 -4.14 11.67
C TYR A 90 6.22 -3.65 11.65
N ASP A 91 6.78 -3.31 12.81
CA ASP A 91 8.16 -2.81 12.91
C ASP A 91 9.17 -3.83 12.38
N SER A 92 9.04 -5.09 12.82
CA SER A 92 9.89 -6.19 12.35
C SER A 92 9.72 -6.42 10.84
N ALA A 93 8.50 -6.35 10.32
CA ALA A 93 8.24 -6.49 8.89
C ALA A 93 8.92 -5.37 8.08
N LEU A 94 8.84 -4.13 8.54
CA LEU A 94 9.51 -2.99 7.90
C LEU A 94 11.03 -3.09 8.01
N ASP A 95 11.56 -3.51 9.17
CA ASP A 95 12.99 -3.71 9.38
C ASP A 95 13.58 -4.70 8.38
N HIS A 96 12.88 -5.80 8.09
CA HIS A 96 13.29 -6.74 7.05
C HIS A 96 13.31 -6.14 5.62
N LEU A 97 12.48 -5.12 5.35
CA LEU A 97 12.47 -4.42 4.07
C LEU A 97 13.61 -3.41 3.98
N ILE A 98 13.86 -2.63 5.03
CA ILE A 98 14.83 -1.52 5.05
C ILE A 98 16.24 -1.91 5.50
N THR A 99 16.46 -3.15 5.93
CA THR A 99 17.80 -3.66 6.24
C THR A 99 18.46 -4.22 4.97
N ALA A 100 19.73 -3.85 4.76
CA ALA A 100 20.54 -4.41 3.68
C ALA A 100 20.57 -5.93 3.77
N SER A 101 20.54 -6.61 2.62
CA SER A 101 20.74 -8.07 2.63
C SER A 101 22.19 -8.34 3.00
N THR A 102 22.45 -8.72 4.24
CA THR A 102 23.76 -9.27 4.58
C THR A 102 23.92 -10.55 3.77
N GLY A 103 24.94 -10.63 2.92
CA GLY A 103 25.29 -11.82 2.13
C GLY A 103 25.72 -13.03 2.97
N THR A 104 25.27 -13.13 4.22
CA THR A 104 25.29 -14.35 4.97
C THR A 104 24.17 -15.22 4.43
N VAL A 105 24.58 -16.31 3.75
CA VAL A 105 23.83 -17.56 3.77
C VAL A 105 23.21 -17.65 5.16
N GLN A 106 21.89 -17.50 5.25
CA GLN A 106 21.22 -17.95 6.45
C GLN A 106 21.57 -19.44 6.49
N GLN A 107 22.58 -19.79 7.28
CA GLN A 107 22.56 -21.08 7.93
C GLN A 107 21.16 -21.11 8.51
N HIS A 108 20.30 -21.95 7.94
CA HIS A 108 19.13 -22.40 8.66
C HIS A 108 19.63 -22.66 10.07
N PRO A 109 19.17 -21.91 11.09
CA PRO A 109 19.31 -22.45 12.41
C PRO A 109 18.66 -23.82 12.26
N ASN A 110 19.38 -24.90 12.59
CA ASN A 110 18.76 -26.13 13.01
C ASN A 110 17.99 -25.83 14.32
N ASN A 111 17.07 -24.89 14.26
CA ASN A 111 15.98 -24.80 15.17
C ASN A 111 15.04 -25.84 14.60
N SER A 112 15.03 -26.97 15.27
CA SER A 112 13.84 -27.75 15.55
C SER A 112 12.73 -26.80 16.05
N THR A 113 12.27 -25.86 15.23
CA THR A 113 10.95 -25.28 15.41
C THR A 113 10.04 -26.45 15.16
N ALA A 114 9.53 -27.02 16.25
CA ALA A 114 8.29 -27.75 16.23
C ALA A 114 7.43 -27.14 15.14
N HIS A 115 6.99 -27.97 14.18
CA HIS A 115 5.85 -27.63 13.35
C HIS A 115 4.77 -27.14 14.32
N ILE A 116 4.69 -25.82 14.51
CA ILE A 116 3.47 -25.22 15.00
C ILE A 116 2.56 -25.46 13.82
N ASN A 117 1.88 -26.61 13.87
CA ASN A 117 0.81 -26.94 12.97
C ASN A 117 -0.22 -25.85 13.20
N ASN A 118 -0.08 -24.73 12.50
CA ASN A 118 -1.12 -23.73 12.47
C ASN A 118 -2.25 -24.43 11.72
N PRO A 119 -3.35 -24.81 12.40
CA PRO A 119 -4.35 -25.69 11.81
C PRO A 119 -5.01 -25.07 10.57
N THR A 120 -4.83 -23.76 10.37
CA THR A 120 -5.36 -22.96 9.26
C THR A 120 -4.37 -22.77 8.09
N GLY A 121 -3.07 -23.01 8.27
CA GLY A 121 -2.04 -22.67 7.28
C GLY A 121 -1.75 -21.16 7.14
N ALA A 122 -2.36 -20.31 7.97
CA ALA A 122 -2.15 -18.86 7.95
C ALA A 122 -0.74 -18.47 8.43
N HIS A 123 -0.17 -17.43 7.83
CA HIS A 123 1.18 -16.94 8.15
C HIS A 123 1.21 -15.41 8.28
N PRO A 124 2.17 -14.80 9.00
CA PRO A 124 2.24 -13.34 9.07
C PRO A 124 2.56 -12.73 7.71
N ILE A 125 2.19 -11.45 7.54
CA ILE A 125 2.56 -10.62 6.38
C ILE A 125 4.08 -10.35 6.41
N ARG A 126 4.77 -10.47 5.27
CA ARG A 126 6.24 -10.36 5.18
C ARG A 126 6.77 -9.47 4.07
N THR A 127 5.96 -9.19 3.04
CA THR A 127 6.43 -8.47 1.85
C THR A 127 5.75 -7.11 1.74
N ILE A 128 6.43 -6.15 1.09
CA ILE A 128 5.87 -4.83 0.81
C ILE A 128 4.49 -4.89 0.12
N GLY A 129 4.31 -5.82 -0.83
CA GLY A 129 3.05 -6.01 -1.54
C GLY A 129 1.93 -6.52 -0.64
N GLN A 130 2.23 -7.45 0.27
CA GLN A 130 1.24 -7.95 1.23
C GLN A 130 0.83 -6.86 2.23
N ILE A 131 1.78 -6.08 2.76
CA ILE A 131 1.49 -4.94 3.66
C ILE A 131 0.62 -3.91 2.92
N TYR A 132 0.99 -3.57 1.69
CA TYR A 132 0.25 -2.63 0.86
C TYR A 132 -1.18 -3.11 0.58
N CYS A 133 -1.37 -4.36 0.15
CA CYS A 133 -2.69 -4.93 -0.10
C CYS A 133 -3.55 -4.95 1.17
N MET A 134 -2.98 -5.33 2.32
CA MET A 134 -3.66 -5.25 3.61
C MET A 134 -4.12 -3.82 3.90
N CYS A 135 -3.22 -2.83 3.81
CA CYS A 135 -3.55 -1.42 4.10
C CYS A 135 -4.58 -0.84 3.13
N LYS A 136 -4.63 -1.32 1.90
CA LYS A 136 -5.62 -0.90 0.90
C LYS A 136 -6.95 -1.65 1.02
N SER A 137 -6.99 -2.77 1.72
CA SER A 137 -8.23 -3.52 1.99
C SER A 137 -9.06 -2.94 3.14
N LEU A 138 -8.48 -2.04 3.92
CA LEU A 138 -9.06 -1.44 5.12
C LEU A 138 -9.17 0.09 5.02
N ASP A 139 -10.12 0.66 5.76
CA ASP A 139 -10.24 2.12 5.92
C ASP A 139 -9.03 2.66 6.69
N ILE A 140 -8.66 3.92 6.43
CA ILE A 140 -7.49 4.55 7.04
C ILE A 140 -7.57 4.62 8.58
N HIS A 141 -8.78 4.68 9.14
CA HIS A 141 -9.01 4.72 10.59
C HIS A 141 -9.21 3.35 11.23
N SER A 142 -9.30 2.28 10.43
CA SER A 142 -9.27 0.91 10.93
C SER A 142 -7.89 0.55 11.47
N THR A 143 -7.81 -0.61 12.10
CA THR A 143 -6.57 -1.17 12.65
C THR A 143 -6.27 -2.53 12.04
N TYR A 144 -4.99 -2.89 11.99
CA TYR A 144 -4.52 -4.26 11.78
C TYR A 144 -3.43 -4.54 12.81
N ASN A 145 -3.62 -5.58 13.62
CA ASN A 145 -2.86 -5.86 14.84
C ASN A 145 -2.69 -4.62 15.74
N SER A 146 -3.79 -3.94 16.04
CA SER A 146 -3.84 -2.72 16.87
C SER A 146 -3.13 -1.47 16.32
N ILE A 147 -2.53 -1.53 15.13
CA ILE A 147 -1.88 -0.37 14.47
C ILE A 147 -2.85 0.22 13.47
N LYS A 148 -3.00 1.55 13.46
CA LYS A 148 -3.91 2.21 12.51
C LYS A 148 -3.36 2.13 11.10
N ILE A 149 -4.24 1.91 10.12
CA ILE A 149 -3.83 1.81 8.71
C ILE A 149 -3.08 3.05 8.24
N HIS A 150 -3.54 4.24 8.62
CA HIS A 150 -2.85 5.48 8.25
C HIS A 150 -1.42 5.54 8.78
N GLU A 151 -1.10 4.89 9.92
CA GLU A 151 0.25 4.87 10.49
C GLU A 151 1.22 3.97 9.71
N MET A 152 0.68 2.99 8.97
CA MET A 152 1.45 2.03 8.15
C MET A 152 1.63 2.49 6.71
N LEU A 153 0.57 3.02 6.09
CA LEU A 153 0.56 3.47 4.69
C LEU A 153 0.14 4.94 4.59
N VAL A 154 1.06 5.76 4.08
CA VAL A 154 0.78 7.14 3.69
C VAL A 154 0.40 7.17 2.22
N ASP A 155 -0.83 7.57 1.94
CA ASP A 155 -1.33 7.75 0.59
C ASP A 155 -2.34 8.90 0.53
N THR A 156 -2.98 9.09 -0.62
CA THR A 156 -3.96 10.17 -0.82
C THR A 156 -5.16 10.14 0.14
N ARG A 157 -5.47 8.99 0.76
CA ARG A 157 -6.55 8.86 1.75
C ARG A 157 -6.13 9.47 3.10
N SER A 158 -4.88 9.27 3.51
CA SER A 158 -4.36 9.66 4.82
C SER A 158 -3.55 10.97 4.81
N ILE A 159 -3.23 11.53 3.64
CA ILE A 159 -2.31 12.67 3.51
C ILE A 159 -2.64 13.88 4.39
N ASN A 160 -3.93 14.19 4.58
CA ASN A 160 -4.38 15.33 5.40
C ASN A 160 -4.12 15.15 6.91
N ILE A 161 -3.79 13.94 7.36
CA ILE A 161 -3.39 13.65 8.74
C ILE A 161 -1.94 14.12 8.96
N TYR A 162 -1.13 14.15 7.89
CA TYR A 162 0.30 14.44 7.93
C TYR A 162 0.59 15.92 7.69
N ASN A 163 -0.03 16.83 8.45
CA ASN A 163 0.26 18.27 8.33
C ASN A 163 1.56 18.68 9.03
N ALA A 164 1.98 17.92 10.05
CA ALA A 164 3.19 18.18 10.84
C ALA A 164 4.45 17.51 10.25
N GLY A 165 4.31 16.73 9.18
CA GLY A 165 5.40 15.94 8.61
C GLY A 165 5.17 14.44 8.62
N ILE A 166 6.00 13.71 7.88
CA ILE A 166 6.03 12.25 7.83
C ILE A 166 7.40 11.78 8.35
N TYR A 167 7.40 11.02 9.46
CA TYR A 167 8.62 10.60 10.18
C TYR A 167 8.61 9.14 10.62
N GLY A 168 9.67 8.37 10.42
CA GLY A 168 9.74 6.98 10.89
C GLY A 168 9.35 5.95 9.82
N LYS A 169 9.32 4.67 10.21
CA LYS A 169 9.09 3.51 9.33
C LYS A 169 7.68 3.48 8.75
N ARG A 170 7.53 3.79 7.45
CA ARG A 170 6.24 3.77 6.72
C ARG A 170 6.36 3.29 5.29
N LEU A 171 5.25 2.79 4.76
CA LEU A 171 5.03 2.71 3.32
C LEU A 171 4.48 4.05 2.83
N ILE A 172 4.94 4.51 1.67
CA ILE A 172 4.39 5.66 0.95
C ILE A 172 4.01 5.23 -0.47
N GLU A 173 2.77 5.51 -0.87
CA GLU A 173 2.32 5.42 -2.26
C GLU A 173 2.55 6.76 -2.95
N ALA A 174 3.31 6.78 -4.03
CA ALA A 174 3.73 7.98 -4.73
C ALA A 174 3.63 7.84 -6.26
N ASN A 175 3.56 8.98 -6.94
CA ASN A 175 3.68 9.07 -8.39
C ASN A 175 5.12 9.43 -8.77
N VAL A 176 5.46 9.22 -10.05
CA VAL A 176 6.75 9.59 -10.60
C VAL A 176 6.61 10.95 -11.32
N PRO A 177 7.31 12.01 -10.87
CA PRO A 177 7.31 13.29 -11.59
C PRO A 177 8.04 13.18 -12.93
N ARG A 178 7.83 14.15 -13.82
CA ARG A 178 8.49 14.18 -15.15
C ARG A 178 10.02 14.14 -15.06
N TYR A 179 10.59 14.82 -14.08
CA TYR A 179 12.02 14.79 -13.77
C TYR A 179 12.21 14.03 -12.45
N CYS A 180 12.64 12.78 -12.54
CA CYS A 180 12.57 11.84 -11.41
C CYS A 180 13.91 11.33 -10.89
N TYR A 181 15.05 11.87 -11.32
CA TYR A 181 16.35 11.47 -10.76
C TYR A 181 17.47 12.50 -10.96
N ASN A 182 18.51 12.38 -10.14
CA ASN A 182 19.78 13.10 -10.27
C ASN A 182 20.95 12.09 -10.20
N PRO A 183 21.70 11.87 -11.31
CA PRO A 183 22.79 10.90 -11.34
C PRO A 183 24.01 11.29 -10.49
N THR A 184 24.27 12.59 -10.33
CA THR A 184 25.43 13.08 -9.57
C THR A 184 25.28 12.80 -8.08
N GLU A 185 24.08 13.06 -7.55
CA GLU A 185 23.75 12.86 -6.14
C GLU A 185 23.20 11.44 -5.85
N GLN A 186 23.03 10.61 -6.89
CA GLN A 186 22.41 9.29 -6.81
C GLN A 186 21.03 9.34 -6.14
N GLU A 187 20.20 10.28 -6.57
CA GLU A 187 18.86 10.50 -6.03
C GLU A 187 17.77 10.13 -7.04
N ILE A 188 16.65 9.61 -6.53
CA ILE A 188 15.41 9.42 -7.29
C ILE A 188 14.31 10.22 -6.61
N TYR A 189 13.49 10.92 -7.39
CA TYR A 189 12.41 11.78 -6.93
C TYR A 189 11.04 11.16 -7.20
N LEU A 190 10.17 11.22 -6.20
CA LEU A 190 8.76 10.81 -6.26
C LEU A 190 7.88 11.92 -5.67
N GLU A 191 6.56 11.85 -5.89
CA GLU A 191 5.61 12.85 -5.38
C GLU A 191 4.34 12.24 -4.77
N LEU A 192 3.94 12.78 -3.63
CA LEU A 192 2.64 12.59 -2.99
C LEU A 192 2.14 13.95 -2.52
N ASN A 193 1.51 14.72 -3.42
CA ASN A 193 1.07 16.09 -3.17
C ASN A 193 0.43 16.26 -1.76
N PRO A 194 0.96 17.16 -0.90
CA PRO A 194 1.96 18.20 -1.20
C PRO A 194 3.43 17.79 -1.08
N TYR A 195 3.74 16.55 -0.73
CA TYR A 195 5.09 16.09 -0.46
C TYR A 195 5.91 15.77 -1.71
N ASN A 196 7.13 16.34 -1.74
CA ASN A 196 8.24 15.88 -2.55
C ASN A 196 9.01 14.81 -1.76
N ILE A 197 9.40 13.74 -2.45
CA ILE A 197 10.02 12.57 -1.85
C ILE A 197 11.36 12.33 -2.53
N THR A 198 12.44 12.28 -1.75
CA THR A 198 13.78 11.91 -2.24
C THR A 198 14.17 10.52 -1.74
N LEU A 199 14.54 9.65 -2.66
CA LEU A 199 15.18 8.37 -2.38
C LEU A 199 16.68 8.54 -2.58
N LYS A 200 17.47 8.34 -1.51
CA LYS A 200 18.93 8.43 -1.53
C LYS A 200 19.58 7.06 -1.59
N PHE A 201 20.67 6.96 -2.33
CA PHE A 201 21.41 5.72 -2.55
C PHE A 201 22.90 5.94 -2.28
N ASP A 202 23.53 4.97 -1.61
CA ASP A 202 24.99 4.93 -1.46
C ASP A 202 25.63 3.95 -2.46
N ASP A 203 24.84 3.02 -2.97
CA ASP A 203 25.26 1.96 -3.89
C ASP A 203 24.79 2.32 -5.31
N PHE A 204 25.76 2.55 -6.19
CA PHE A 204 25.49 2.97 -7.57
C PHE A 204 24.76 1.90 -8.37
N ASP A 205 25.03 0.61 -8.16
CA ASP A 205 24.37 -0.48 -8.89
C ASP A 205 22.90 -0.59 -8.47
N LEU A 206 22.61 -0.40 -7.18
CA LEU A 206 21.26 -0.32 -6.66
C LEU A 206 20.54 0.93 -7.18
N TYR A 207 21.22 2.08 -7.19
CA TYR A 207 20.71 3.32 -7.77
C TYR A 207 20.35 3.13 -9.25
N ASP A 208 21.27 2.64 -10.08
CA ASP A 208 21.05 2.50 -11.52
C ASP A 208 19.90 1.52 -11.81
N PHE A 209 19.87 0.39 -11.09
CA PHE A 209 18.76 -0.56 -11.16
C PHE A 209 17.41 0.10 -10.82
N MET A 210 17.35 0.85 -9.71
CA MET A 210 16.10 1.49 -9.29
C MET A 210 15.68 2.63 -10.19
N LYS A 211 16.64 3.43 -10.67
CA LYS A 211 16.42 4.51 -11.61
C LYS A 211 15.75 3.99 -12.88
N ASN A 212 16.32 2.95 -13.49
CA ASN A 212 15.75 2.34 -14.70
C ASN A 212 14.36 1.76 -14.42
N ARG A 213 14.21 0.98 -13.34
CA ARG A 213 12.93 0.37 -12.95
C ARG A 213 11.82 1.40 -12.73
N ILE A 214 12.10 2.49 -12.02
CA ILE A 214 11.11 3.54 -11.73
C ILE A 214 10.81 4.36 -12.98
N TYR A 215 11.83 4.73 -13.76
CA TYR A 215 11.67 5.50 -14.99
C TYR A 215 10.81 4.78 -16.04
N GLU A 216 11.07 3.49 -16.27
CA GLU A 216 10.31 2.63 -17.19
C GLU A 216 8.86 2.41 -16.75
N ASN A 217 8.55 2.68 -15.48
CA ASN A 217 7.22 2.56 -14.89
C ASN A 217 6.72 3.90 -14.35
N SER A 218 7.14 5.00 -15.00
CA SER A 218 6.78 6.37 -14.58
C SER A 218 5.28 6.66 -14.69
N ASP A 219 4.57 5.86 -15.47
CA ASP A 219 3.11 5.90 -15.58
C ASP A 219 2.41 5.11 -14.47
N LYS A 220 3.12 4.53 -13.49
CA LYS A 220 2.54 3.67 -12.44
C LYS A 220 2.75 4.25 -11.05
N LEU A 221 1.99 3.72 -10.08
CA LEU A 221 2.21 4.01 -8.67
C LEU A 221 3.45 3.27 -8.15
N ILE A 222 4.28 3.99 -7.41
CA ILE A 222 5.47 3.47 -6.74
C ILE A 222 5.21 3.42 -5.25
N ILE A 223 5.43 2.26 -4.63
CA ILE A 223 5.26 2.04 -3.20
C ILE A 223 6.64 1.88 -2.60
N VAL A 224 6.96 2.73 -1.63
CA VAL A 224 8.29 2.75 -1.00
C VAL A 224 8.16 2.49 0.50
N ALA A 225 8.86 1.49 1.00
CA ALA A 225 9.11 1.27 2.42
C ALA A 225 10.40 2.01 2.81
N GLY A 226 10.30 2.90 3.78
CA GLY A 226 11.42 3.71 4.24
C GLY A 226 11.31 4.07 5.72
N ASP A 227 12.44 4.40 6.30
CA ASP A 227 12.49 5.18 7.53
C ASP A 227 12.60 6.65 7.14
N TRP A 228 11.48 7.37 7.25
CA TRP A 228 11.32 8.68 6.64
C TRP A 228 11.79 9.79 7.56
N GLN A 229 12.47 10.77 6.98
CA GLN A 229 12.85 12.00 7.66
C GLN A 229 12.33 13.19 6.86
N GLN A 230 11.84 14.21 7.57
CA GLN A 230 11.48 15.48 6.95
C GLN A 230 12.69 16.41 6.97
N ILE A 231 13.11 16.88 5.79
CA ILE A 231 14.26 17.78 5.63
C ILE A 231 13.84 19.24 5.39
N ALA A 232 12.63 19.45 4.87
CA ALA A 232 12.02 20.76 4.71
C ALA A 232 10.49 20.63 4.75
N GLN A 233 9.77 21.75 4.76
CA GLN A 233 8.31 21.71 4.67
C GLN A 233 7.88 20.96 3.39
N TYR A 234 7.10 19.89 3.55
CA TYR A 234 6.68 19.00 2.47
C TYR A 234 7.82 18.37 1.65
N HIS A 235 9.02 18.24 2.23
CA HIS A 235 10.10 17.48 1.62
C HIS A 235 10.56 16.41 2.60
N ILE A 236 10.39 15.16 2.19
CA ILE A 236 10.82 13.99 2.97
C ILE A 236 11.83 13.17 2.18
N GLU A 237 12.69 12.46 2.90
CA GLU A 237 13.66 11.57 2.31
C GLU A 237 13.79 10.26 3.08
N THR A 238 14.33 9.25 2.39
CA THR A 238 14.76 8.00 2.99
C THR A 238 15.92 7.42 2.21
N LYS A 239 16.66 6.50 2.85
CA LYS A 239 17.76 5.77 2.23
C LYS A 239 17.27 4.43 1.68
N ILE A 240 17.66 4.12 0.45
CA ILE A 240 17.40 2.83 -0.19
C ILE A 240 18.67 1.98 -0.16
N VAL A 241 18.60 0.86 0.52
CA VAL A 241 19.69 -0.12 0.69
C VAL A 241 19.33 -1.50 0.17
N SER A 242 18.09 -1.71 -0.28
CA SER A 242 17.60 -3.01 -0.74
C SER A 242 16.54 -2.86 -1.82
N LYS A 243 16.52 -3.82 -2.77
CA LYS A 243 15.47 -3.90 -3.78
C LYS A 243 14.08 -4.15 -3.21
N ARG A 244 14.00 -4.69 -1.98
CA ARG A 244 12.75 -4.99 -1.27
C ARG A 244 11.98 -3.74 -0.84
N GLN A 245 12.64 -2.59 -0.76
CA GLN A 245 12.02 -1.33 -0.32
C GLN A 245 11.09 -0.72 -1.36
N VAL A 246 11.19 -1.11 -2.63
CA VAL A 246 10.44 -0.48 -3.72
C VAL A 246 9.63 -1.50 -4.50
N MET A 247 8.33 -1.22 -4.61
CA MET A 247 7.39 -1.97 -5.43
C MET A 247 6.74 -1.05 -6.46
N VAL A 248 6.64 -1.53 -7.70
CA VAL A 248 5.82 -0.92 -8.75
C VAL A 248 4.45 -1.59 -8.70
N LEU A 249 3.36 -0.82 -8.68
CA LEU A 249 2.01 -1.35 -8.76
C LEU A 249 1.64 -1.64 -10.22
N HIS A 250 1.37 -2.91 -10.54
CA HIS A 250 0.96 -3.37 -11.86
C HIS A 250 -0.54 -3.64 -11.93
#